data_AF-A0A1I7T2S6-F1
#
_entry.id   AF-A0A1I7T2S6-F1
#
_cell.length_a   1.000
_cell.length_b   1.000
_cell.length_c   1.000
_cell.angle_alpha   90.00
_cell.angle_beta   90.00
_cell.angle_gamma   90.00
#
_symmetry.space_group_name_H-M   'P 1'
#
loop_
_entity.id
_entity.type
_entity.pdbx_description
1 polymer ?
#
loop_
_entity_poly.entity_id
_entity_poly.type
_entity_poly.pdbx_seq_one_letter_code
_entity_poly.pdbx_strand_id
1 'polypeptide(L)'
;MYLTVFKAWLTVFSCSFLFLPIFLVLDWKKRGTAEGFSSVVLIIPLIIQSFWLRHGWMTNDWTNIVINSFNLTVLSGYISAYAYYQPKRRYLIGQLIAAITIIKCAFLYVDSQDAENTNAAMGTVAAGAQILGLGGRIYEIRRAINMGTTEYIPAFMQFAVAALMAQWFVFGLVTGNYFIVVR
;
A
#
# COMPACT_ATOMS: atom_id res chain seq x y z
N MET A 1 -3.04 -11.45 -29.83
CA MET A 1 -2.02 -10.39 -29.99
C MET A 1 -2.39 -9.12 -29.24
N TYR A 2 -3.50 -8.44 -29.58
CA TYR A 2 -3.90 -7.17 -28.91
C TYR A 2 -4.11 -7.29 -27.39
N LEU A 3 -4.74 -8.36 -26.90
CA LEU A 3 -4.93 -8.58 -25.46
C LEU A 3 -3.59 -8.80 -24.72
N THR A 4 -2.62 -9.45 -25.37
CA THR A 4 -1.28 -9.67 -24.80
C THR A 4 -0.52 -8.35 -24.69
N VAL A 5 -0.59 -7.50 -25.73
CA VAL A 5 0.00 -6.16 -25.73
C VAL A 5 -0.66 -5.27 -24.67
N PHE A 6 -1.99 -5.30 -24.57
CA PHE A 6 -2.71 -4.52 -23.57
C PHE A 6 -2.42 -4.98 -22.13
N LYS A 7 -2.27 -6.29 -21.89
CA LYS A 7 -1.82 -6.84 -20.60
C LYS A 7 -0.39 -6.40 -20.25
N ALA A 8 0.51 -6.39 -21.23
CA ALA A 8 1.88 -5.90 -21.03
C ALA A 8 1.88 -4.39 -20.70
N TRP A 9 1.09 -3.59 -21.41
CA TRP A 9 0.87 -2.18 -21.09
C TRP A 9 0.34 -1.98 -19.66
N LEU A 10 -0.71 -2.71 -19.27
CA LEU A 10 -1.27 -2.65 -17.92
C LEU A 10 -0.22 -2.95 -16.84
N THR A 11 0.68 -3.89 -17.11
CA THR A 11 1.76 -4.26 -16.19
C THR A 11 2.76 -3.11 -16.04
N VAL A 12 3.25 -2.55 -17.16
CA VAL A 12 4.17 -1.40 -17.16
C VAL A 12 3.52 -0.17 -16.52
N PHE A 13 2.26 0.09 -16.86
CA PHE A 13 1.49 1.19 -16.30
C PHE A 13 1.32 1.00 -14.79
N SER A 14 0.94 -0.18 -14.31
CA SER A 14 0.87 -0.50 -12.87
C SER A 14 2.22 -0.32 -12.15
N CYS A 15 3.34 -0.67 -12.79
CA CYS A 15 4.67 -0.44 -12.21
C CYS A 15 4.98 1.05 -12.04
N SER A 16 4.47 1.92 -12.91
CA SER A 16 4.64 3.39 -12.76
C SER A 16 3.97 3.93 -11.49
N PHE A 17 2.94 3.25 -10.96
CA PHE A 17 2.24 3.66 -9.75
C PHE A 17 3.06 3.41 -8.48
N LEU A 18 4.08 2.55 -8.54
CA LEU A 18 5.08 2.42 -7.46
C LEU A 18 5.87 3.72 -7.28
N PHE A 19 5.96 4.53 -8.33
CA PHE A 19 6.65 5.82 -8.33
C PHE A 19 5.71 7.01 -8.08
N LEU A 20 4.38 6.82 -8.04
CA LEU A 20 3.44 7.93 -7.74
C LEU A 20 3.79 8.71 -6.46
N PRO A 21 4.20 8.07 -5.34
CA PRO A 21 4.55 8.82 -4.14
C PRO A 21 5.76 9.77 -4.33
N ILE A 22 6.52 9.68 -5.42
CA ILE A 22 7.58 10.65 -5.73
C ILE A 22 7.02 12.08 -5.87
N PHE A 23 5.79 12.24 -6.35
CA PHE A 23 5.17 13.56 -6.43
C PHE A 23 4.89 14.16 -5.05
N LEU A 24 4.66 13.33 -4.02
CA LEU A 24 4.59 13.81 -2.63
C LEU A 24 5.95 14.34 -2.18
N VAL A 25 7.03 13.61 -2.48
CA VAL A 25 8.40 14.04 -2.13
C VAL A 25 8.78 15.34 -2.83
N LEU A 26 8.40 15.48 -4.11
CA LEU A 26 8.62 16.71 -4.87
C LEU A 26 7.82 17.89 -4.31
N ASP A 27 6.58 17.66 -3.87
CA ASP A 27 5.77 18.68 -3.18
C ASP A 27 6.41 19.09 -1.85
N TRP A 28 6.82 18.13 -1.02
CA TRP A 28 7.51 18.42 0.25
C TRP A 28 8.81 19.18 0.02
N LYS A 29 9.57 18.83 -1.02
CA LYS A 29 10.77 19.56 -1.42
C LYS A 29 10.45 21.00 -1.82
N LYS A 30 9.40 21.22 -2.59
CA LYS A 30 8.96 22.56 -3.03
C LYS A 30 8.48 23.42 -1.86
N ARG A 31 7.75 22.83 -0.91
CA ARG A 31 7.22 23.52 0.27
C ARG A 31 8.25 23.63 1.39
N GLY A 32 9.33 22.86 1.35
CA GLY A 32 10.32 22.75 2.42
C GLY A 32 9.83 21.99 3.66
N THR A 33 8.63 21.41 3.62
CA THR A 33 8.00 20.73 4.75
C THR A 33 6.99 19.68 4.29
N ALA A 34 6.85 18.60 5.07
CA ALA A 34 5.80 17.59 4.92
C ALA A 34 4.60 17.84 5.87
N GLU A 35 4.48 19.05 6.43
CA GLU A 35 3.39 19.39 7.34
C GLU A 35 2.01 19.29 6.66
N GLY A 36 1.04 18.74 7.40
CA GLY A 36 -0.32 18.45 6.95
C GLY A 36 -0.50 17.08 6.28
N PHE A 37 0.58 16.47 5.77
CA PHE A 37 0.54 15.10 5.26
C PHE A 37 0.46 14.09 6.42
N SER A 38 -0.43 13.09 6.29
CA SER A 38 -0.61 12.04 7.29
C SER A 38 0.37 10.90 7.04
N SER A 39 1.28 10.63 7.98
CA SER A 39 2.19 9.48 7.91
C SER A 39 1.48 8.13 7.90
N VAL A 40 0.21 8.08 8.34
CA VAL A 40 -0.62 6.86 8.31
C VAL A 40 -0.71 6.28 6.89
N VAL A 41 -0.70 7.14 5.87
CA VAL A 41 -0.73 6.77 4.44
C VAL A 41 0.53 5.97 4.04
N LEU A 42 1.66 6.14 4.74
CA LEU A 42 2.90 5.39 4.51
C LEU A 42 3.02 4.19 5.45
N ILE A 43 2.54 4.31 6.69
CA ILE A 43 2.68 3.27 7.73
C ILE A 43 1.71 2.11 7.52
N ILE A 44 0.46 2.34 7.09
CA ILE A 44 -0.49 1.26 6.83
C ILE A 44 0.03 0.30 5.72
N PRO A 45 0.47 0.79 4.55
CA PRO A 45 1.08 -0.07 3.54
C PRO A 45 2.30 -0.84 4.05
N LEU A 46 3.13 -0.23 4.93
CA LEU A 46 4.30 -0.90 5.51
C LEU A 46 3.88 -2.17 6.27
N ILE A 47 2.83 -2.09 7.09
CA ILE A 47 2.29 -3.23 7.84
C ILE A 47 1.76 -4.30 6.88
N ILE A 48 0.94 -3.89 5.90
CA ILE A 48 0.31 -4.82 4.94
C ILE A 48 1.36 -5.58 4.13
N GLN A 49 2.37 -4.89 3.57
CA GLN A 49 3.41 -5.56 2.77
C GLN A 49 4.32 -6.45 3.63
N SER A 50 4.51 -6.11 4.92
CA SER A 50 5.24 -6.99 5.85
C SER A 50 4.51 -8.31 6.09
N PHE A 51 3.19 -8.28 6.18
CA PHE A 51 2.35 -9.49 6.31
C PHE A 51 2.37 -10.35 5.05
N TRP A 52 2.20 -9.74 3.88
CA TRP A 52 2.29 -10.47 2.62
C TRP A 52 3.68 -11.04 2.36
N LEU A 53 4.75 -10.32 2.72
CA LEU A 53 6.10 -10.84 2.63
C LEU A 53 6.31 -12.09 3.50
N ARG A 54 5.85 -12.06 4.76
CA ARG A 54 5.91 -13.23 5.65
C ARG A 54 5.12 -14.41 5.08
N HIS A 55 3.91 -14.16 4.58
CA HIS A 55 3.10 -15.19 3.92
C HIS A 55 3.82 -15.81 2.71
N GLY A 56 4.45 -14.98 1.86
CA GLY A 56 5.23 -15.45 0.71
C GLY A 56 6.37 -16.37 1.12
N TRP A 57 7.12 -16.01 2.18
CA TRP A 57 8.18 -16.86 2.74
C TRP A 57 7.66 -18.20 3.27
N MET A 58 6.52 -18.21 3.98
CA MET A 58 5.95 -19.43 4.54
C MET A 58 5.39 -20.38 3.47
N THR A 59 4.94 -19.83 2.34
CA THR A 59 4.37 -20.59 1.22
C THR A 59 5.36 -20.89 0.10
N ASN A 60 6.62 -20.44 0.22
CA ASN A 60 7.64 -20.47 -0.84
C ASN A 60 7.18 -19.81 -2.16
N ASP A 61 6.29 -18.82 -2.08
CA ASP A 61 5.83 -18.05 -3.25
C ASP A 61 6.85 -16.95 -3.58
N TRP A 62 7.77 -17.27 -4.49
CA TRP A 62 8.82 -16.35 -4.92
C TRP A 62 8.30 -15.04 -5.51
N THR A 63 7.14 -15.09 -6.18
CA THR A 63 6.53 -13.90 -6.78
C THR A 63 6.10 -12.93 -5.68
N ASN A 64 5.44 -13.46 -4.65
CA ASN A 64 4.98 -12.69 -3.51
C ASN A 64 6.15 -12.11 -2.68
N ILE A 65 7.22 -12.89 -2.51
CA ILE A 65 8.46 -12.45 -1.83
C ILE A 65 9.09 -11.28 -2.58
N VAL A 66 9.30 -11.40 -3.90
CA VAL A 66 9.97 -10.37 -4.70
C VAL A 66 9.16 -9.07 -4.72
N ILE A 67 7.85 -9.16 -5.00
CA ILE A 67 6.98 -7.98 -5.09
C ILE A 67 6.94 -7.22 -3.75
N ASN A 68 6.73 -7.93 -2.63
CA ASN A 68 6.60 -7.28 -1.33
C ASN A 68 7.93 -6.76 -0.80
N SER A 69 9.05 -7.44 -1.07
CA SER A 69 10.39 -6.96 -0.73
C SER A 69 10.72 -5.67 -1.49
N PHE A 70 10.40 -5.62 -2.79
CA PHE A 70 10.59 -4.42 -3.60
C PHE A 70 9.71 -3.26 -3.10
N ASN A 71 8.43 -3.52 -2.83
CA ASN A 71 7.50 -2.52 -2.28
C ASN A 71 7.98 -1.97 -0.94
N LEU A 72 8.44 -2.81 -0.02
CA LEU A 72 8.97 -2.38 1.28
C LEU A 72 10.24 -1.54 1.13
N THR A 73 11.11 -1.88 0.18
CA THR A 73 12.34 -1.12 -0.11
C THR A 73 12.00 0.29 -0.59
N VAL A 74 11.13 0.40 -1.59
CA VAL A 74 10.68 1.69 -2.12
C VAL A 74 9.93 2.50 -1.06
N LEU A 75 9.04 1.86 -0.31
CA LEU A 75 8.26 2.51 0.75
C LEU A 75 9.15 3.03 1.89
N SER A 76 10.20 2.28 2.25
CA SER A 76 11.20 2.73 3.22
C SER A 76 11.88 4.01 2.75
N GLY A 77 12.22 4.11 1.46
CA GLY A 77 12.73 5.34 0.86
C GLY A 77 11.77 6.53 1.01
N TYR A 78 10.46 6.33 0.78
CA TYR A 78 9.46 7.38 0.97
C TYR A 78 9.26 7.76 2.44
N ILE A 79 9.31 6.79 3.36
CA ILE A 79 9.27 7.05 4.81
C ILE A 79 10.50 7.86 5.25
N SER A 80 11.69 7.53 4.74
CA SER A 80 12.91 8.30 5.01
C SER A 80 12.82 9.73 4.47
N ALA A 81 12.32 9.91 3.25
CA ALA A 81 12.08 11.23 2.69
C ALA A 81 11.08 12.03 3.53
N TYR A 82 9.97 11.41 3.94
CA TYR A 82 8.99 12.03 4.83
C TYR A 82 9.61 12.40 6.18
N ALA A 83 10.42 11.52 6.79
CA ALA A 83 11.11 11.80 8.04
C ALA A 83 12.08 13.00 7.93
N TYR A 84 12.73 13.16 6.77
CA TYR A 84 13.60 14.30 6.50
C TYR A 84 12.81 15.63 6.48
N TYR A 85 11.69 15.67 5.74
CA TYR A 85 10.89 16.89 5.57
C TYR A 85 9.86 17.16 6.69
N GLN A 86 9.63 16.23 7.62
CA GLN A 86 8.65 16.39 8.70
C GLN A 86 9.29 17.04 9.95
N PRO A 87 8.86 18.25 10.37
CA PRO A 87 9.42 18.92 11.55
C PRO A 87 9.15 18.16 12.86
N LYS A 88 7.99 17.52 13.00
CA LYS A 88 7.55 16.82 14.22
C LYS A 88 7.69 15.29 14.11
N ARG A 89 8.93 14.79 14.09
CA ARG A 89 9.25 13.36 13.90
C ARG A 89 8.69 12.42 14.97
N ARG A 90 8.35 12.92 16.17
CA ARG A 90 7.81 12.12 17.28
C ARG A 90 6.60 11.27 16.90
N TYR A 91 5.71 11.80 16.05
CA TYR A 91 4.51 11.08 15.62
C TYR A 91 4.85 9.94 14.66
N LEU A 92 5.79 10.17 13.75
CA LEU A 92 6.30 9.14 12.85
C LEU A 92 6.98 8.03 13.64
N ILE A 93 7.84 8.37 14.59
CA ILE A 93 8.54 7.40 15.43
C ILE A 93 7.53 6.56 16.23
N GLY A 94 6.55 7.21 16.87
CA GLY A 94 5.49 6.50 17.59
C GLY A 94 4.69 5.55 16.70
N GLN A 95 4.36 5.96 15.47
CA GLN A 95 3.67 5.10 14.51
C GLN A 95 4.54 3.95 14.00
N LEU A 96 5.85 4.15 13.80
CA LEU A 96 6.78 3.08 13.43
C LEU A 96 6.93 2.06 14.55
N ILE A 97 7.06 2.51 15.81
CA ILE A 97 7.08 1.62 16.98
C ILE A 97 5.77 0.82 17.05
N ALA A 98 4.63 1.48 16.93
CA ALA A 98 3.33 0.81 16.91
C ALA A 98 3.22 -0.21 15.77
N ALA A 99 3.69 0.14 14.56
CA ALA A 99 3.70 -0.76 13.41
C ALA A 99 4.57 -1.99 13.66
N ILE A 100 5.78 -1.82 14.19
CA ILE A 100 6.68 -2.93 14.54
C ILE A 100 6.03 -3.84 15.60
N THR A 101 5.42 -3.25 16.63
CA THR A 101 4.70 -4.00 17.67
C THR A 101 3.54 -4.80 17.08
N ILE A 102 2.70 -4.19 16.24
CA ILE A 102 1.60 -4.87 15.54
C ILE A 102 2.14 -6.03 14.70
N ILE A 103 3.22 -5.79 13.93
CA ILE A 103 3.82 -6.82 13.08
C ILE A 103 4.32 -7.99 13.93
N LYS A 104 5.03 -7.71 15.02
CA LYS A 104 5.55 -8.73 15.93
C LYS A 104 4.44 -9.51 16.62
N CYS A 105 3.41 -8.85 17.13
CA CYS A 105 2.25 -9.52 17.74
C CYS A 105 1.53 -10.43 16.75
N ALA A 106 1.34 -9.96 15.51
CA ALA A 106 0.73 -10.76 14.46
C ALA A 106 1.57 -12.00 14.11
N PHE A 107 2.88 -11.86 14.01
CA PHE A 107 3.77 -12.99 13.74
C PHE A 107 3.78 -13.99 14.91
N LEU A 108 3.79 -13.54 16.16
CA LEU A 108 3.68 -14.42 17.32
C LEU A 108 2.35 -15.18 17.37
N TYR A 109 1.25 -14.53 17.01
CA TYR A 109 -0.07 -15.17 16.91
C TYR A 109 -0.11 -16.24 15.80
N VAL A 110 0.54 -15.98 14.67
CA VAL A 110 0.64 -16.93 13.55
C VAL A 110 1.52 -18.12 13.94
N ASP A 111 2.68 -17.86 14.53
CA ASP A 111 3.64 -18.88 14.95
C ASP A 111 3.08 -19.77 16.09
N SER A 112 2.03 -19.33 16.81
CA SER A 112 1.32 -20.14 17.80
C SER A 112 0.23 -21.04 17.21
N GLN A 113 -0.04 -20.99 15.90
CA GLN A 113 -0.99 -21.88 15.23
C GLN A 113 -0.35 -23.21 14.85
N ASP A 114 -1.16 -24.28 14.81
CA ASP A 114 -0.72 -25.60 14.33
C ASP A 114 -0.13 -25.53 12.92
N ALA A 115 0.87 -26.35 12.64
CA ALA A 115 1.64 -26.36 11.39
C ALA A 115 0.76 -26.47 10.11
N GLU A 116 -0.40 -27.12 10.22
CA GLU A 116 -1.36 -27.25 9.12
C GLU A 116 -2.12 -25.94 8.83
N ASN A 117 -2.31 -25.11 9.85
CA ASN A 117 -3.09 -23.87 9.79
C ASN A 117 -2.23 -22.60 9.73
N THR A 118 -0.93 -22.67 10.03
CA THR A 118 -0.04 -21.49 10.13
C THR A 118 -0.06 -20.64 8.85
N ASN A 119 -0.02 -21.28 7.68
CA ASN A 119 -0.06 -20.58 6.38
C ASN A 119 -1.40 -19.85 6.16
N ALA A 120 -2.52 -20.54 6.41
CA ALA A 120 -3.86 -19.98 6.27
C ALA A 120 -4.10 -18.82 7.25
N ALA A 121 -3.59 -18.94 8.48
CA ALA A 121 -3.65 -17.88 9.48
C ALA A 121 -2.90 -16.62 9.02
N MET A 122 -1.67 -16.77 8.50
CA MET A 122 -0.90 -15.63 7.99
C MET A 122 -1.59 -14.97 6.78
N GLY A 123 -2.15 -15.77 5.86
CA GLY A 123 -2.91 -15.25 4.72
C GLY A 123 -4.15 -14.47 5.16
N THR A 124 -4.85 -14.96 6.18
CA THR A 124 -6.02 -14.29 6.78
C THR A 124 -5.65 -12.98 7.44
N VAL A 125 -4.54 -12.93 8.19
CA VAL A 125 -4.02 -11.71 8.81
C VAL A 125 -3.62 -10.68 7.75
N ALA A 126 -2.94 -11.10 6.68
CA ALA A 126 -2.54 -10.23 5.58
C ALA A 126 -3.75 -9.63 4.86
N ALA A 127 -4.72 -10.46 4.48
CA ALA A 127 -5.95 -10.04 3.83
C ALA A 127 -6.81 -9.13 4.73
N GLY A 128 -6.96 -9.49 6.01
CA GLY A 128 -7.68 -8.69 7.00
C GLY A 128 -7.05 -7.30 7.18
N ALA A 129 -5.72 -7.22 7.31
CA ALA A 129 -5.01 -5.95 7.39
C ALA A 129 -5.20 -5.10 6.13
N GLN A 130 -5.22 -5.73 4.94
CA GLN A 130 -5.46 -5.04 3.68
C GLN A 130 -6.87 -4.43 3.61
N ILE A 131 -7.89 -5.20 4.04
CA ILE A 131 -9.28 -4.71 4.12
C ILE A 131 -9.38 -3.56 5.13
N LEU A 132 -8.81 -3.70 6.33
CA LEU A 132 -8.79 -2.64 7.33
C LEU A 132 -8.04 -1.39 6.84
N GLY A 133 -7.00 -1.58 6.03
CA GLY A 133 -6.27 -0.50 5.36
C GLY A 133 -7.13 0.36 4.44
N LEU A 134 -8.22 -0.19 3.87
CA LEU A 134 -9.22 0.58 3.13
C LEU A 134 -9.94 1.57 4.05
N GLY A 135 -10.11 1.25 5.33
CA GLY A 135 -10.62 2.17 6.35
C GLY A 135 -9.75 3.43 6.50
N GLY A 136 -8.43 3.32 6.32
CA GLY A 136 -7.53 4.47 6.26
C GLY A 136 -7.86 5.42 5.11
N ARG A 137 -8.30 4.89 3.95
CA ARG A 137 -8.77 5.72 2.83
C ARG A 137 -10.10 6.40 3.14
N ILE A 138 -11.01 5.71 3.81
CA ILE A 138 -12.28 6.29 4.28
C ILE A 138 -12.00 7.41 5.29
N TYR A 139 -11.02 7.24 6.18
CA TYR A 139 -10.61 8.28 7.12
C TYR A 139 -10.10 9.53 6.41
N GLU A 140 -9.25 9.40 5.39
CA GLU A 140 -8.77 10.56 4.62
C GLU A 140 -9.93 11.28 3.89
N ILE A 141 -10.90 10.54 3.34
CA ILE A 141 -12.12 11.15 2.75
C ILE A 141 -12.90 11.93 3.81
N ARG A 142 -13.14 11.33 4.99
CA ARG A 142 -13.82 12.00 6.10
C ARG A 142 -13.06 13.23 6.57
N ARG A 143 -11.72 13.15 6.64
CA ARG A 143 -10.84 14.27 7.03
C ARG A 143 -10.96 15.42 6.02
N ALA A 144 -10.95 15.14 4.72
CA ALA A 144 -11.13 16.15 3.68
C ALA A 144 -12.50 16.84 3.78
N ILE A 145 -13.58 16.07 4.03
CA ILE A 145 -14.93 16.62 4.25
C ILE A 145 -14.94 17.55 5.48
N ASN A 146 -14.38 17.08 6.60
CA ASN A 146 -14.37 17.85 7.86
C ASN A 146 -13.50 19.11 7.78
N MET A 147 -12.37 19.06 7.07
CA MET A 147 -11.45 20.20 6.91
C MET A 147 -11.91 21.17 5.82
N GLY A 148 -12.91 20.81 5.01
CA GLY A 148 -13.39 21.63 3.89
C GLY A 148 -12.35 21.85 2.79
N THR A 149 -11.27 21.08 2.77
CA THR A 149 -10.17 21.21 1.79
C THR A 149 -9.65 19.83 1.38
N THR A 150 -9.32 19.71 0.09
CA THR A 150 -8.69 18.52 -0.51
C THR A 150 -7.19 18.70 -0.73
N GLU A 151 -6.59 19.76 -0.19
CA GLU A 151 -5.16 20.08 -0.37
C GLU A 151 -4.23 18.90 0.02
N TYR A 152 -4.68 18.06 0.96
CA TYR A 152 -3.93 16.89 1.45
C TYR A 152 -4.20 15.59 0.66
N ILE A 153 -5.15 15.59 -0.28
CA ILE A 153 -5.47 14.46 -1.17
C ILE A 153 -5.15 14.91 -2.60
N PRO A 154 -3.95 14.60 -3.13
CA PRO A 154 -3.57 15.04 -4.46
C PRO A 154 -4.53 14.48 -5.52
N ALA A 155 -5.35 15.33 -6.12
CA ALA A 155 -6.36 14.93 -7.09
C ALA A 155 -5.75 14.15 -8.26
N PHE A 156 -4.58 14.55 -8.73
CA PHE A 156 -3.84 13.85 -9.78
C PHE A 156 -3.59 12.37 -9.44
N MET A 157 -3.20 12.06 -8.19
CA MET A 157 -2.99 10.67 -7.77
C MET A 157 -4.29 9.88 -7.76
N GLN A 158 -5.40 10.50 -7.33
CA GLN A 158 -6.70 9.83 -7.30
C GLN A 158 -7.21 9.55 -8.71
N PHE A 159 -7.07 10.50 -9.64
CA PHE A 159 -7.45 10.29 -11.04
C PHE A 159 -6.58 9.26 -11.73
N ALA A 160 -5.26 9.25 -11.48
CA ALA A 160 -4.38 8.21 -11.98
C ALA A 160 -4.84 6.83 -11.51
N VAL A 161 -5.13 6.68 -10.20
CA VAL A 161 -5.58 5.40 -9.63
C VAL A 161 -6.94 4.99 -10.20
N ALA A 162 -7.87 5.94 -10.34
CA ALA A 162 -9.17 5.69 -10.96
C ALA A 162 -9.03 5.21 -12.42
N ALA A 163 -8.15 5.84 -13.20
CA ALA A 163 -7.88 5.43 -14.58
C ALA A 163 -7.27 4.02 -14.65
N LEU A 164 -6.33 3.69 -13.77
CA LEU A 164 -5.75 2.35 -13.68
C LEU A 164 -6.83 1.31 -13.35
N MET A 165 -7.68 1.58 -12.36
CA MET A 165 -8.78 0.68 -11.97
C MET A 165 -9.77 0.49 -13.12
N ALA A 166 -10.11 1.55 -13.84
CA ALA A 166 -10.99 1.47 -15.01
C ALA A 166 -10.38 0.59 -16.13
N GLN A 167 -9.07 0.70 -16.38
CA GLN A 167 -8.41 -0.13 -17.39
C GLN A 167 -8.40 -1.63 -16.99
N TRP A 168 -8.14 -1.94 -15.72
CA TRP A 168 -8.22 -3.31 -15.21
C TRP A 168 -9.66 -3.86 -15.26
N PHE A 169 -10.65 -3.04 -14.91
CA PHE A 169 -12.06 -3.41 -15.01
C PHE A 169 -12.46 -3.75 -16.46
N VAL A 170 -12.12 -2.89 -17.42
CA VAL A 170 -12.37 -3.15 -18.86
C VAL A 170 -11.63 -4.41 -19.32
N PHE A 171 -10.38 -4.61 -18.90
CA PHE A 171 -9.63 -5.83 -19.22
C PHE A 171 -10.31 -7.09 -18.68
N GLY A 172 -10.78 -7.06 -17.43
CA GLY A 172 -11.51 -8.15 -16.80
C GLY A 172 -12.80 -8.49 -17.55
N LEU A 173 -13.57 -7.47 -17.95
CA LEU A 173 -14.80 -7.66 -18.74
C LEU A 173 -14.51 -8.30 -20.10
N VAL A 174 -13.53 -7.77 -20.85
CA VAL A 174 -13.19 -8.26 -22.19
C VAL A 174 -12.61 -9.68 -22.16
N THR A 175 -11.91 -10.05 -21.10
CA THR A 175 -11.34 -11.40 -20.93
C THR A 175 -12.31 -12.39 -20.28
N GLY A 176 -13.51 -11.95 -19.90
CA GLY A 176 -14.47 -12.78 -19.15
C GLY A 176 -13.98 -13.16 -17.75
N ASN A 177 -12.95 -12.47 -17.23
CA ASN A 177 -12.34 -12.78 -15.96
C ASN A 177 -13.00 -11.98 -14.84
N TYR A 178 -14.07 -12.53 -14.29
CA TYR A 178 -14.81 -11.93 -13.17
C TYR A 178 -13.97 -11.69 -11.91
N PHE A 179 -12.86 -12.41 -11.72
CA PHE A 179 -11.96 -12.14 -10.59
C PHE A 179 -11.32 -10.76 -10.70
N ILE A 180 -10.89 -10.34 -11.90
CA ILE A 180 -10.28 -9.02 -12.13
C ILE A 180 -11.32 -7.88 -12.07
N VAL A 181 -12.58 -8.19 -12.39
CA VAL A 181 -13.68 -7.22 -12.44
C VAL A 181 -14.16 -6.84 -11.03
N VAL A 182 -14.22 -7.82 -10.12
CA VAL A 182 -14.88 -7.68 -8.81
C VAL A 182 -13.90 -7.65 -7.64
N ARG A 183 -12.71 -8.24 -7.78
CA ARG A 183 -11.66 -8.30 -6.74
C ARG A 183 -10.39 -7.56 -7.17
#